data_AF-A0A090MB18-F1
#
_entry.id   AF-A0A090MB18-F1
#
_cell.length_a   1.000
_cell.length_b   1.000
_cell.length_c   1.000
_cell.angle_alpha   90.00
_cell.angle_beta   90.00
_cell.angle_gamma   90.00
#
_symmetry.space_group_name_H-M   'P 1'
#
loop_
_entity.id
_entity.type
_entity.pdbx_description
1 polymer ?
#
loop_
_entity_poly.entity_id
_entity_poly.type
_entity_poly.pdbx_seq_one_letter_code
_entity_poly.pdbx_strand_id
1 'polypeptide(L)'
;MRLSKLPPLLRWLDTCPNPKLPVLAEKFKRIQGCRYDTIRREANGTPEGREQWVLNTHVALLLGEKDLDLSRYTAWERAPVSQLAKMSLWRVEWRLYSLIDEKVWDLGRQLSGYYGEEDPSELCFDTKQRLREEAWEKFRSMDMFFVKLSDLMYTVSNIPHLRNIQLAVEYRELLESEAQSMQWGTCQKWKQDPDAARYHGLAPRCKYYLNGALVGEDMPQLAQTSSTPFPDKKVPRRGLVQVFPDDPDYARLCLEQGLEHLVNGHLSPPLINGIHSSPISQKSMVSGGPLNGTFKALTPGSTTESLPVSTAGHDTLTNGINGNMNGTSH
;
A
#
# COMPACT_ATOMS: atom_id res chain seq x y z
N MET A 1 11.18 9.70 36.31
CA MET A 1 11.50 8.36 35.76
C MET A 1 10.36 7.70 34.92
N ARG A 2 9.27 8.42 34.55
CA ARG A 2 8.21 7.90 33.63
C ARG A 2 8.59 8.09 32.15
N LEU A 3 8.94 9.33 31.77
CA LEU A 3 9.34 9.77 30.43
C LEU A 3 10.33 8.86 29.68
N SER A 4 11.32 8.29 30.36
CA SER A 4 12.37 7.46 29.73
C SER A 4 11.87 6.08 29.26
N LYS A 5 10.71 5.63 29.73
CA LYS A 5 10.05 4.39 29.30
C LYS A 5 9.13 4.58 28.09
N LEU A 6 8.81 5.83 27.72
CA LEU A 6 7.94 6.13 26.59
C LEU A 6 8.72 6.09 25.26
N PRO A 7 8.12 5.59 24.16
CA PRO A 7 8.63 5.78 22.81
C PRO A 7 8.90 7.27 22.52
N PRO A 8 9.90 7.62 21.70
CA PRO A 8 10.28 9.01 21.43
C PRO A 8 9.12 9.96 21.14
N LEU A 9 8.16 9.57 20.29
CA LEU A 9 6.98 10.37 19.98
C LEU A 9 6.06 10.63 21.19
N LEU A 10 5.89 9.66 22.08
CA LEU A 10 5.04 9.82 23.27
C LEU A 10 5.78 10.52 24.42
N ARG A 11 7.12 10.39 24.46
CA ARG A 11 7.99 11.24 25.27
C ARG A 11 7.88 12.71 24.84
N TRP A 12 7.84 12.98 23.52
CA TRP A 12 7.56 14.32 23.00
C TRP A 12 6.17 14.81 23.44
N LEU A 13 5.12 14.01 23.28
CA LEU A 13 3.74 14.38 23.65
C LEU A 13 3.62 14.80 25.13
N ASP A 14 4.24 14.05 26.04
CA ASP A 14 4.27 14.37 27.48
C ASP A 14 5.04 15.67 27.77
N THR A 15 6.13 15.95 27.04
CA THR A 15 6.87 17.22 27.15
C THR A 15 6.21 18.42 26.43
N CYS A 16 5.34 18.19 25.44
CA CYS A 16 4.80 19.24 24.58
C CYS A 16 3.97 20.26 25.40
N PRO A 17 4.23 21.57 25.33
CA PRO A 17 3.53 22.55 26.17
C PRO A 17 2.06 22.74 25.76
N ASN A 18 1.75 22.65 24.46
CA ASN A 18 0.38 22.70 23.96
C ASN A 18 0.18 21.71 22.79
N PRO A 19 -0.22 20.45 23.07
CA PRO A 19 -0.49 19.46 22.03
C PRO A 19 -1.84 19.64 21.32
N LYS A 20 -2.75 20.50 21.83
CA LYS A 20 -4.11 20.68 21.31
C LYS A 20 -4.16 21.78 20.24
N LEU A 21 -3.35 21.60 19.19
CA LEU A 21 -3.19 22.52 18.07
C LEU A 21 -3.51 21.83 16.73
N PRO A 22 -4.22 22.49 15.79
CA PRO A 22 -4.54 21.88 14.48
C PRO A 22 -3.30 21.44 13.70
N VAL A 23 -2.21 22.23 13.73
CA VAL A 23 -0.94 21.91 13.04
C VAL A 23 -0.23 20.66 13.60
N LEU A 24 -0.53 20.27 14.84
CA LEU A 24 -0.02 19.03 15.43
C LEU A 24 -0.95 17.85 15.09
N ALA A 25 -2.26 18.04 15.21
CA ALA A 25 -3.23 17.01 14.81
C ALA A 25 -3.14 16.65 13.31
N GLU A 26 -2.82 17.62 12.44
CA GLU A 26 -2.59 17.42 11.01
C GLU A 26 -1.45 16.41 10.72
N LYS A 27 -0.44 16.32 11.60
CA LYS A 27 0.64 15.31 11.54
C LYS A 27 0.15 13.90 11.89
N PHE A 28 -0.89 13.80 12.72
CA PHE A 28 -1.43 12.54 13.27
C PHE A 28 -2.79 12.14 12.68
N LYS A 29 -3.28 12.85 11.66
CA LYS A 29 -4.62 12.62 11.07
C LYS A 29 -4.81 11.27 10.37
N ARG A 30 -3.72 10.54 10.09
CA ARG A 30 -3.77 9.17 9.54
C ARG A 30 -3.55 8.17 10.68
N ILE A 31 -4.52 7.29 10.90
CA ILE A 31 -4.53 6.31 12.01
C ILE A 31 -4.88 4.91 11.51
N GLN A 32 -4.41 3.89 12.23
CA GLN A 32 -4.63 2.48 11.87
C GLN A 32 -5.97 1.99 12.45
N GLY A 33 -6.98 1.81 11.58
CA GLY A 33 -8.27 1.24 11.94
C GLY A 33 -8.24 -0.29 11.84
N CYS A 34 -7.81 -0.93 12.92
CA CYS A 34 -7.67 -2.37 13.05
C CYS A 34 -9.02 -3.07 13.18
N ARG A 35 -9.25 -4.13 12.40
CA ARG A 35 -10.48 -4.91 12.40
C ARG A 35 -10.68 -5.68 13.71
N TYR A 36 -11.86 -5.56 14.32
CA TYR A 36 -12.11 -6.11 15.66
C TYR A 36 -11.96 -7.63 15.76
N ASP A 37 -12.41 -8.39 14.77
CA ASP A 37 -12.26 -9.85 14.79
C ASP A 37 -10.79 -10.35 14.72
N THR A 38 -9.83 -9.46 14.42
CA THR A 38 -8.38 -9.73 14.54
C THR A 38 -7.79 -9.32 15.89
N ILE A 39 -8.59 -8.67 16.75
CA ILE A 39 -8.30 -8.36 18.17
C ILE A 39 -9.02 -9.37 19.08
N ARG A 40 -10.27 -9.71 18.77
CA ARG A 40 -11.15 -10.66 19.48
C ARG A 40 -11.74 -11.66 18.50
N ARG A 41 -11.19 -12.87 18.45
CA ARG A 41 -11.67 -13.94 17.53
C ARG A 41 -13.10 -14.38 17.81
N GLU A 42 -13.58 -14.10 19.01
CA GLU A 42 -14.93 -14.38 19.49
C GLU A 42 -15.97 -13.61 18.64
N ALA A 43 -15.58 -12.51 18.00
CA ALA A 43 -16.39 -11.72 17.08
C ALA A 43 -16.29 -12.16 15.60
N ASN A 44 -15.61 -13.27 15.28
CA ASN A 44 -15.47 -13.77 13.90
C ASN A 44 -16.83 -13.93 13.21
N GLY A 45 -16.97 -13.36 12.01
CA GLY A 45 -18.19 -13.44 11.18
C GLY A 45 -19.34 -12.52 11.61
N THR A 46 -19.29 -11.91 12.80
CA THR A 46 -20.33 -10.99 13.26
C THR A 46 -20.22 -9.60 12.60
N PRO A 47 -21.28 -8.78 12.62
CA PRO A 47 -21.19 -7.37 12.22
C PRO A 47 -20.19 -6.58 13.08
N GLU A 48 -20.16 -6.82 14.38
CA GLU A 48 -19.23 -6.17 15.32
C GLU A 48 -17.77 -6.54 15.04
N GLY A 49 -17.49 -7.78 14.62
CA GLY A 49 -16.17 -8.22 14.19
C GLY A 49 -15.59 -7.43 13.03
N ARG A 50 -16.44 -6.81 12.20
CA ARG A 50 -16.06 -5.93 11.08
C ARG A 50 -15.82 -4.48 11.50
N GLU A 51 -16.10 -4.10 12.75
CA GLU A 51 -15.80 -2.75 13.23
C GLU A 51 -14.29 -2.48 13.22
N GLN A 52 -13.95 -1.21 13.03
CA GLN A 52 -12.57 -0.74 13.13
C GLN A 52 -12.33 -0.15 14.52
N TRP A 53 -11.17 -0.46 15.07
CA TRP A 53 -10.70 -0.06 16.38
C TRP A 53 -9.31 0.57 16.26
N VAL A 54 -8.99 1.52 17.14
CA VAL A 54 -7.81 2.38 17.03
C VAL A 54 -6.99 2.37 18.31
N LEU A 55 -5.66 2.47 18.18
CA LEU A 55 -4.72 2.38 19.29
C LEU A 55 -4.80 3.62 20.20
N ASN A 56 -4.84 3.43 21.53
CA ASN A 56 -4.95 4.50 22.52
C ASN A 56 -3.88 5.59 22.36
N THR A 57 -2.67 5.23 21.91
CA THR A 57 -1.57 6.18 21.69
C THR A 57 -1.77 7.06 20.46
N HIS A 58 -2.38 6.54 19.37
CA HIS A 58 -2.80 7.37 18.23
C HIS A 58 -3.94 8.32 18.63
N VAL A 59 -4.88 7.83 19.45
CA VAL A 59 -5.97 8.65 19.98
C VAL A 59 -5.46 9.77 20.89
N ALA A 60 -4.51 9.47 21.77
CA ALA A 60 -3.87 10.45 22.64
C ALA A 60 -3.15 11.56 21.83
N LEU A 61 -2.38 11.17 20.80
CA LEU A 61 -1.71 12.10 19.87
C LEU A 61 -2.71 13.02 19.13
N LEU A 62 -3.82 12.46 18.64
CA LEU A 62 -4.83 13.20 17.88
C LEU A 62 -5.63 14.16 18.79
N LEU A 63 -6.09 13.69 19.95
CA LEU A 63 -6.85 14.49 20.92
C LEU A 63 -5.95 15.46 21.73
N GLY A 64 -4.63 15.35 21.59
CA GLY A 64 -3.64 16.10 22.38
C GLY A 64 -3.73 15.78 23.88
N GLU A 65 -4.07 14.55 24.25
CA GLU A 65 -4.13 14.12 25.65
C GLU A 65 -2.79 13.51 26.06
N LYS A 66 -2.17 14.02 27.13
CA LYS A 66 -0.96 13.42 27.72
C LYS A 66 -1.25 12.17 28.55
N ASP A 67 -2.49 12.04 29.00
CA ASP A 67 -2.96 10.85 29.68
C ASP A 67 -3.20 9.72 28.67
N LEU A 68 -2.18 8.88 28.50
CA LEU A 68 -2.21 7.71 27.62
C LEU A 68 -3.21 6.64 28.09
N ASP A 69 -3.60 6.67 29.37
CA ASP A 69 -4.64 5.81 29.94
C ASP A 69 -6.06 6.33 29.59
N LEU A 70 -6.16 7.50 28.95
CA LEU A 70 -7.41 8.10 28.44
C LEU A 70 -8.53 8.09 29.51
N SER A 71 -8.18 8.39 30.77
CA SER A 71 -9.03 8.19 31.95
C SER A 71 -10.31 9.02 31.92
N ARG A 72 -10.30 10.18 31.25
CA ARG A 72 -11.50 11.01 31.01
C ARG A 72 -12.56 10.35 30.12
N TYR A 73 -12.21 9.25 29.43
CA TYR A 73 -13.09 8.49 28.55
C TYR A 73 -13.40 7.13 29.20
N THR A 74 -14.18 7.17 30.28
CA THR A 74 -14.56 5.99 31.09
C THR A 74 -15.61 5.10 30.43
N ALA A 75 -16.45 5.66 29.56
CA ALA A 75 -17.53 4.95 28.87
C ALA A 75 -17.09 4.20 27.60
N TRP A 76 -15.86 4.41 27.13
CA TRP A 76 -15.34 3.77 25.92
C TRP A 76 -14.95 2.30 26.19
N GLU A 77 -15.28 1.42 25.25
CA GLU A 77 -14.85 0.02 25.30
C GLU A 77 -13.34 -0.11 25.02
N ARG A 78 -12.67 -1.06 25.70
CA ARG A 78 -11.21 -1.22 25.66
C ARG A 78 -10.81 -2.68 25.45
N ALA A 79 -9.99 -2.94 24.43
CA ALA A 79 -9.42 -4.25 24.16
C ALA A 79 -7.88 -4.21 24.28
N PRO A 80 -7.23 -5.05 25.12
CA PRO A 80 -5.78 -4.98 25.35
C PRO A 80 -4.98 -5.39 24.09
N VAL A 81 -3.87 -4.70 23.82
CA VAL A 81 -3.04 -4.92 22.63
C VAL A 81 -2.08 -6.09 22.86
N SER A 82 -2.34 -7.23 22.19
CA SER A 82 -1.48 -8.41 22.24
C SER A 82 -0.08 -8.16 21.65
N GLN A 83 0.91 -8.97 22.01
CA GLN A 83 2.28 -8.83 21.48
C GLN A 83 2.33 -8.97 19.94
N LEU A 84 1.48 -9.82 19.35
CA LEU A 84 1.33 -9.95 17.90
C LEU A 84 0.70 -8.69 17.28
N ALA A 85 -0.26 -8.06 17.96
CA ALA A 85 -0.81 -6.77 17.53
C ALA A 85 0.25 -5.66 17.58
N LYS A 86 1.07 -5.59 18.65
CA LYS A 86 2.23 -4.67 18.72
C LYS A 86 3.20 -4.87 17.56
N MET A 87 3.53 -6.12 17.21
CA MET A 87 4.38 -6.44 16.05
C MET A 87 3.73 -6.07 14.71
N SER A 88 2.42 -6.26 14.57
CA SER A 88 1.64 -5.91 13.37
C SER A 88 1.66 -4.41 13.11
N LEU A 89 1.40 -3.62 14.15
CA LEU A 89 1.43 -2.15 14.10
C LEU A 89 2.84 -1.62 13.86
N TRP A 90 3.84 -2.16 14.55
CA TRP A 90 5.24 -1.73 14.40
C TRP A 90 5.76 -1.86 12.96
N ARG A 91 5.31 -2.88 12.21
CA ARG A 91 5.69 -3.06 10.79
C ARG A 91 5.38 -1.84 9.91
N VAL A 92 4.34 -1.06 10.22
CA VAL A 92 3.95 0.15 9.46
C VAL A 92 4.22 1.45 10.22
N GLU A 93 4.05 1.45 11.55
CA GLU A 93 4.12 2.66 12.39
C GLU A 93 5.53 3.04 12.89
N TRP A 94 6.55 2.18 12.72
CA TRP A 94 7.87 2.41 13.36
C TRP A 94 8.48 3.78 13.03
N ARG A 95 8.33 4.30 11.80
CA ARG A 95 8.86 5.61 11.41
C ARG A 95 8.26 6.76 12.21
N LEU A 96 6.97 6.66 12.56
CA LEU A 96 6.25 7.66 13.34
C LEU A 96 6.71 7.62 14.80
N TYR A 97 6.68 6.45 15.46
CA TYR A 97 7.07 6.32 16.87
C TYR A 97 8.57 6.55 17.12
N SER A 98 9.41 6.28 16.11
CA SER A 98 10.85 6.56 16.12
C SER A 98 11.20 7.95 15.58
N LEU A 99 10.22 8.83 15.30
CA LEU A 99 10.43 10.19 14.80
C LEU A 99 11.41 10.28 13.60
N ILE A 100 11.32 9.32 12.68
CA ILE A 100 12.12 9.23 11.43
C ILE A 100 11.25 9.55 10.19
N ASP A 101 9.93 9.63 10.33
CA ASP A 101 9.07 10.20 9.28
C ASP A 101 9.26 11.73 9.17
N GLU A 102 9.42 12.21 7.95
CA GLU A 102 9.63 13.62 7.59
C GLU A 102 8.66 14.58 8.28
N LYS A 103 7.40 14.15 8.44
CA LYS A 103 6.31 14.97 9.01
C LYS A 103 6.46 15.24 10.50
N VAL A 104 7.38 14.56 11.19
CA VAL A 104 7.59 14.68 12.64
C VAL A 104 9.06 14.89 13.05
N TRP A 105 9.96 15.15 12.10
CA TRP A 105 11.36 15.50 12.41
C TRP A 105 11.49 16.73 13.31
N ASP A 106 10.61 17.72 13.12
CA ASP A 106 10.49 18.91 13.98
C ASP A 106 10.12 18.58 15.43
N LEU A 107 9.41 17.46 15.66
CA LEU A 107 9.07 16.97 16.99
C LEU A 107 10.26 16.24 17.64
N GLY A 108 11.07 15.54 16.84
CA GLY A 108 12.32 14.94 17.30
C GLY A 108 13.39 15.99 17.65
N ARG A 109 13.46 17.11 16.91
CA ARG A 109 14.36 18.25 17.23
C ARG A 109 14.03 18.90 18.58
N GLN A 110 12.80 18.76 19.09
CA GLN A 110 12.40 19.24 20.42
C GLN A 110 12.87 18.31 21.57
N LEU A 111 13.38 17.11 21.25
CA LEU A 111 13.94 16.18 22.23
C LEU A 111 15.46 16.35 22.28
N SER A 112 15.98 16.86 23.40
CA SER A 112 17.41 17.14 23.60
C SER A 112 18.31 15.96 23.20
N GLY A 113 19.26 16.22 22.31
CA GLY A 113 20.26 15.25 21.83
C GLY A 113 19.71 14.06 21.01
N TYR A 114 18.45 14.09 20.58
CA TYR A 114 17.80 12.90 20.02
C TYR A 114 18.44 12.37 18.72
N TYR A 115 18.78 13.27 17.80
CA TYR A 115 19.50 12.95 16.55
C TYR A 115 21.04 13.07 16.69
N GLY A 116 21.55 13.39 17.89
CA GLY A 116 22.94 13.85 18.04
C GLY A 116 23.17 15.13 17.24
N GLU A 117 24.29 15.18 16.52
CA GLU A 117 24.69 16.29 15.65
C GLU A 117 24.20 16.13 14.18
N GLU A 118 23.50 15.04 13.85
CA GLU A 118 23.01 14.76 12.50
C GLU A 118 21.68 15.49 12.20
N ASP A 119 21.50 16.03 10.98
CA ASP A 119 20.17 16.48 10.56
C ASP A 119 19.26 15.27 10.31
N PRO A 120 18.00 15.28 10.80
CA PRO A 120 17.07 14.17 10.62
C PRO A 120 16.78 13.77 9.16
N SER A 121 16.97 14.67 8.21
CA SER A 121 16.87 14.34 6.78
C SER A 121 18.03 13.46 6.28
N GLU A 122 19.25 13.74 6.73
CA GLU A 122 20.48 13.12 6.24
C GLU A 122 20.95 11.92 7.08
N LEU A 123 20.31 11.62 8.23
CA LEU A 123 20.72 10.58 9.20
C LEU A 123 21.32 9.33 8.55
N CYS A 124 22.48 8.90 9.01
CA CYS A 124 23.12 7.66 8.59
C CYS A 124 22.24 6.43 8.88
N PHE A 125 22.57 5.31 8.23
CA PHE A 125 21.86 4.04 8.41
C PHE A 125 21.89 3.57 9.87
N ASP A 126 23.04 3.66 10.53
CA ASP A 126 23.25 3.17 11.89
C ASP A 126 22.45 3.98 12.92
N THR A 127 22.41 5.30 12.82
CA THR A 127 21.54 6.15 13.66
C THR A 127 20.06 5.88 13.38
N LYS A 128 19.64 5.73 12.12
CA LYS A 128 18.26 5.35 11.77
C LYS A 128 17.88 3.98 12.37
N GLN A 129 18.79 3.01 12.41
CA GLN A 129 18.55 1.69 12.98
C GLN A 129 18.56 1.71 14.53
N ARG A 130 19.53 2.39 15.16
CA ARG A 130 19.57 2.60 16.63
C ARG A 130 18.28 3.22 17.15
N LEU A 131 17.85 4.34 16.55
CA LEU A 131 16.64 5.05 16.96
C LEU A 131 15.38 4.19 16.81
N ARG A 132 15.33 3.35 15.77
CA ARG A 132 14.26 2.36 15.55
C ARG A 132 14.26 1.25 16.60
N GLU A 133 15.42 0.73 16.99
CA GLU A 133 15.53 -0.32 18.01
C GLU A 133 15.19 0.22 19.41
N GLU A 134 15.73 1.39 19.78
CA GLU A 134 15.40 2.08 21.04
C GLU A 134 13.91 2.41 21.15
N ALA A 135 13.26 2.80 20.04
CA ALA A 135 11.84 3.08 20.01
C ALA A 135 10.99 1.79 20.04
N TRP A 136 11.43 0.72 19.36
CA TRP A 136 10.75 -0.59 19.39
C TRP A 136 10.70 -1.17 20.79
N GLU A 137 11.83 -1.19 21.51
CA GLU A 137 11.92 -1.68 22.90
C GLU A 137 10.87 -1.02 23.80
N LYS A 138 10.79 0.31 23.73
CA LYS A 138 9.84 1.10 24.53
C LYS A 138 8.40 0.83 24.09
N PHE A 139 8.13 0.81 22.78
CA PHE A 139 6.81 0.56 22.23
C PHE A 139 6.27 -0.85 22.56
N ARG A 140 7.10 -1.89 22.48
CA ARG A 140 6.69 -3.25 22.87
C ARG A 140 6.42 -3.36 24.37
N SER A 141 7.16 -2.62 25.19
CA SER A 141 7.06 -2.63 26.66
C SER A 141 5.83 -1.90 27.21
N MET A 142 5.23 -0.98 26.45
CA MET A 142 4.05 -0.23 26.89
C MET A 142 2.82 -1.10 27.03
N ASP A 143 2.07 -0.89 28.12
CA ASP A 143 0.67 -1.27 28.20
C ASP A 143 -0.15 -0.36 27.27
N MET A 144 -0.95 -0.98 26.41
CA MET A 144 -1.73 -0.31 25.36
C MET A 144 -3.05 -1.04 25.14
N PHE A 145 -4.06 -0.30 24.70
CA PHE A 145 -5.40 -0.81 24.40
C PHE A 145 -5.93 -0.20 23.11
N PHE A 146 -6.77 -0.94 22.41
CA PHE A 146 -7.61 -0.43 21.34
C PHE A 146 -8.92 0.12 21.91
N VAL A 147 -9.52 1.09 21.23
CA VAL A 147 -10.88 1.60 21.47
C VAL A 147 -11.68 1.61 20.17
N LYS A 148 -13.02 1.58 20.26
CA LYS A 148 -13.91 1.63 19.08
C LYS A 148 -13.71 2.92 18.28
N LEU A 149 -13.68 2.82 16.95
CA LEU A 149 -13.54 4.01 16.08
C LEU A 149 -14.74 4.94 16.16
N SER A 150 -15.94 4.39 16.37
CA SER A 150 -17.19 5.13 16.59
C SER A 150 -17.10 6.06 17.81
N ASP A 151 -16.60 5.55 18.94
CA ASP A 151 -16.38 6.30 20.18
C ASP A 151 -15.41 7.49 19.99
N LEU A 152 -14.31 7.25 19.26
CA LEU A 152 -13.40 8.32 18.84
C LEU A 152 -14.13 9.35 17.97
N MET A 153 -14.80 8.92 16.90
CA MET A 153 -15.38 9.83 15.91
C MET A 153 -16.53 10.66 16.46
N TYR A 154 -17.36 10.08 17.33
CA TYR A 154 -18.35 10.82 18.12
C TYR A 154 -17.68 11.94 18.94
N THR A 155 -16.56 11.62 19.58
CA THR A 155 -15.78 12.59 20.38
C THR A 155 -15.14 13.67 19.52
N VAL A 156 -14.51 13.31 18.39
CA VAL A 156 -13.83 14.22 17.44
C VAL A 156 -14.73 15.38 17.01
N SER A 157 -16.04 15.14 16.81
CA SER A 157 -17.01 16.18 16.44
C SER A 157 -17.05 17.37 17.39
N ASN A 158 -16.69 17.17 18.66
CA ASN A 158 -16.72 18.15 19.74
C ASN A 158 -15.33 18.74 20.09
N ILE A 159 -14.25 18.34 19.41
CA ILE A 159 -12.88 18.75 19.74
C ILE A 159 -12.46 19.96 18.86
N PRO A 160 -12.23 21.17 19.43
CA PRO A 160 -12.03 22.37 18.62
C PRO A 160 -10.83 22.33 17.68
N HIS A 161 -9.70 21.75 18.11
CA HIS A 161 -8.48 21.69 17.30
C HIS A 161 -8.48 20.60 16.21
N LEU A 162 -9.53 19.76 16.17
CA LEU A 162 -9.77 18.77 15.12
C LEU A 162 -10.81 19.21 14.09
N ARG A 163 -11.45 20.37 14.31
CA ARG A 163 -12.46 20.89 13.40
C ARG A 163 -11.86 21.13 12.02
N ASN A 164 -12.54 20.62 11.00
CA ASN A 164 -12.18 20.64 9.59
C ASN A 164 -10.91 19.87 9.20
N ILE A 165 -10.30 19.09 10.11
CA ILE A 165 -9.26 18.12 9.76
C ILE A 165 -9.92 16.85 9.24
N GLN A 166 -9.62 16.49 7.98
CA GLN A 166 -10.03 15.20 7.41
C GLN A 166 -9.10 14.09 7.91
N LEU A 167 -9.64 13.24 8.78
CA LEU A 167 -8.96 12.06 9.32
C LEU A 167 -9.01 10.93 8.29
N ALA A 168 -7.90 10.18 8.16
CA ALA A 168 -7.76 9.03 7.27
C ALA A 168 -7.54 7.76 8.10
N VAL A 169 -8.55 6.88 8.13
CA VAL A 169 -8.52 5.63 8.89
C VAL A 169 -8.15 4.50 7.95
N GLU A 170 -6.90 4.05 8.01
CA GLU A 170 -6.36 3.00 7.15
C GLU A 170 -6.78 1.61 7.67
N TYR A 171 -7.42 0.81 6.82
CA TYR A 171 -7.82 -0.55 7.18
C TYR A 171 -6.61 -1.44 7.51
N ARG A 172 -6.70 -2.19 8.62
CA ARG A 172 -5.65 -3.12 9.05
C ARG A 172 -6.26 -4.40 9.61
N GLU A 173 -5.70 -5.55 9.21
CA GLU A 173 -5.85 -6.82 9.91
C GLU A 173 -4.57 -7.11 10.68
N LEU A 174 -4.71 -7.56 11.93
CA LEU A 174 -3.60 -7.89 12.80
C LEU A 174 -3.16 -9.35 12.61
N LEU A 175 -1.90 -9.64 12.98
CA LEU A 175 -1.41 -11.00 13.10
C LEU A 175 -2.10 -11.71 14.27
N GLU A 176 -2.66 -12.87 14.00
CA GLU A 176 -3.37 -13.69 14.97
C GLU A 176 -2.50 -14.84 15.50
N SER A 177 -1.53 -15.34 14.73
CA SER A 177 -0.64 -16.42 15.15
C SER A 177 0.85 -16.14 14.89
N GLU A 178 1.72 -16.83 15.62
CA GLU A 178 3.17 -16.72 15.44
C GLU A 178 3.62 -17.24 14.06
N ALA A 179 2.94 -18.25 13.51
CA ALA A 179 3.18 -18.75 12.15
C ALA A 179 2.96 -17.66 11.08
N GLN A 180 1.90 -16.85 11.21
CA GLN A 180 1.68 -15.68 10.35
C GLN A 180 2.77 -14.62 10.51
N SER A 181 3.33 -14.48 11.73
CA SER A 181 4.44 -13.55 11.96
C SER A 181 5.70 -13.94 11.17
N MET A 182 5.98 -15.25 11.05
CA MET A 182 7.09 -15.79 10.27
C MET A 182 6.84 -15.75 8.76
N GLN A 183 5.64 -16.11 8.32
CA GLN A 183 5.28 -16.21 6.89
C GLN A 183 4.84 -14.87 6.27
N TRP A 184 4.73 -13.81 7.07
CA TRP A 184 4.25 -12.47 6.67
C TRP A 184 2.82 -12.41 6.12
N GLY A 185 2.04 -13.50 6.24
CA GLY A 185 0.65 -13.58 5.78
C GLY A 185 -0.32 -12.81 6.68
N THR A 186 -1.29 -12.14 6.06
CA THR A 186 -2.50 -11.62 6.72
C THR A 186 -3.66 -12.60 6.57
N CYS A 187 -4.66 -12.52 7.47
CA CYS A 187 -5.83 -13.41 7.44
C CYS A 187 -6.71 -13.21 6.19
N GLN A 188 -6.75 -11.98 5.66
CA GLN A 188 -7.60 -11.54 4.56
C GLN A 188 -9.09 -11.76 4.84
N LYS A 189 -9.51 -11.55 6.10
CA LYS A 189 -10.91 -11.75 6.55
C LYS A 189 -11.90 -10.87 5.81
N TRP A 190 -11.47 -9.70 5.32
CA TRP A 190 -12.28 -8.87 4.43
C TRP A 190 -12.85 -9.62 3.21
N LYS A 191 -12.21 -10.70 2.73
CA LYS A 191 -12.71 -11.53 1.63
C LYS A 191 -13.97 -12.31 1.96
N GLN A 192 -14.30 -12.45 3.25
CA GLN A 192 -15.46 -13.15 3.77
C GLN A 192 -16.61 -12.19 4.12
N ASP A 193 -16.42 -10.88 3.96
CA ASP A 193 -17.45 -9.88 4.26
C ASP A 193 -18.56 -9.88 3.19
N PRO A 194 -19.84 -9.67 3.57
CA PRO A 194 -20.95 -9.65 2.63
C PRO A 194 -20.82 -8.64 1.48
N ASP A 195 -20.09 -7.53 1.68
CA ASP A 195 -19.86 -6.50 0.67
C ASP A 195 -18.52 -6.63 -0.08
N ALA A 196 -17.69 -7.65 0.22
CA ALA A 196 -16.30 -7.79 -0.25
C ALA A 196 -16.09 -7.62 -1.76
N ALA A 197 -17.08 -8.00 -2.57
CA ALA A 197 -17.06 -7.87 -4.03
C ALA A 197 -16.81 -6.43 -4.52
N ARG A 198 -17.25 -5.42 -3.75
CA ARG A 198 -17.09 -3.98 -4.04
C ARG A 198 -15.62 -3.55 -4.19
N TYR A 199 -14.69 -4.27 -3.58
CA TYR A 199 -13.27 -3.92 -3.59
C TYR A 199 -12.52 -4.58 -4.76
N HIS A 200 -13.24 -5.23 -5.70
CA HIS A 200 -12.68 -5.79 -6.94
C HIS A 200 -11.45 -6.72 -6.73
N GLY A 201 -11.42 -7.46 -5.61
CA GLY A 201 -10.32 -8.36 -5.24
C GLY A 201 -9.14 -7.69 -4.54
N LEU A 202 -9.17 -6.37 -4.31
CA LEU A 202 -8.23 -5.64 -3.47
C LEU A 202 -8.75 -5.57 -2.02
N ALA A 203 -7.85 -5.38 -1.06
CA ALA A 203 -8.24 -5.14 0.33
C ALA A 203 -8.88 -3.75 0.51
N PRO A 204 -9.75 -3.55 1.52
CA PRO A 204 -10.20 -2.22 1.93
C PRO A 204 -9.01 -1.31 2.26
N ARG A 205 -9.17 0.00 2.02
CA ARG A 205 -8.10 1.00 2.12
C ARG A 205 -8.42 2.07 3.18
N CYS A 206 -8.28 3.37 2.89
CA CYS A 206 -8.61 4.42 3.85
C CYS A 206 -10.11 4.75 3.85
N LYS A 207 -10.70 4.93 5.03
CA LYS A 207 -11.97 5.67 5.20
C LYS A 207 -11.68 7.08 5.68
N TYR A 208 -12.42 8.06 5.17
CA TYR A 208 -12.20 9.47 5.44
C TYR A 208 -13.32 10.05 6.31
N TYR A 209 -12.94 10.69 7.41
CA TYR A 209 -13.86 11.28 8.37
C TYR A 209 -13.58 12.77 8.53
N LEU A 210 -14.63 13.60 8.51
CA LEU A 210 -14.55 15.04 8.71
C LEU A 210 -15.48 15.44 9.86
N ASN A 211 -14.97 16.11 10.89
CA ASN A 211 -15.74 16.46 12.08
C ASN A 211 -16.47 15.25 12.73
N GLY A 212 -15.90 14.04 12.61
CA GLY A 212 -16.48 12.78 13.09
C GLY A 212 -17.43 12.07 12.12
N ALA A 213 -17.93 12.73 11.08
CA ALA A 213 -18.79 12.10 10.07
C ALA A 213 -17.96 11.41 8.98
N LEU A 214 -18.36 10.22 8.53
CA LEU A 214 -17.78 9.56 7.35
C LEU A 214 -18.14 10.38 6.09
N VAL A 215 -17.13 10.81 5.32
CA VAL A 215 -17.29 11.64 4.11
C VAL A 215 -16.85 10.95 2.82
N GLY A 216 -16.18 9.80 2.91
CA GLY A 216 -15.77 9.01 1.74
C GLY A 216 -14.79 7.91 2.09
N GLU A 217 -14.33 7.17 1.08
CA GLU A 217 -13.36 6.08 1.23
C GLU A 217 -12.61 5.79 -0.08
N ASP A 218 -11.41 5.21 0.05
CA ASP A 218 -10.56 4.76 -1.06
C ASP A 218 -11.17 3.54 -1.77
N MET A 219 -12.10 3.77 -2.71
CA MET A 219 -12.61 2.72 -3.58
C MET A 219 -11.67 2.47 -4.79
N PRO A 220 -11.46 1.21 -5.21
CA PRO A 220 -10.75 0.91 -6.46
C PRO A 220 -11.51 1.49 -7.66
N GLN A 221 -10.82 2.25 -8.50
CA GLN A 221 -11.37 2.71 -9.77
C GLN A 221 -11.01 1.73 -10.87
N LEU A 222 -12.00 1.27 -11.64
CA LEU A 222 -11.77 0.46 -12.83
C LEU A 222 -11.15 1.35 -13.91
N ALA A 223 -9.84 1.26 -14.09
CA ALA A 223 -9.14 2.01 -15.11
C ALA A 223 -9.67 1.65 -16.51
N GLN A 224 -10.13 2.64 -17.26
CA GLN A 224 -10.58 2.43 -18.64
C GLN A 224 -9.37 2.09 -19.52
N THR A 225 -9.20 0.80 -19.82
CA THR A 225 -8.16 0.33 -20.74
C THR A 225 -8.46 0.82 -22.15
N SER A 226 -7.68 1.78 -22.63
CA SER A 226 -7.76 2.25 -24.02
C SER A 226 -7.40 1.12 -24.98
N SER A 227 -8.29 0.81 -25.92
CA SER A 227 -8.04 -0.17 -26.99
C SER A 227 -7.16 0.38 -28.12
N THR A 228 -7.08 1.71 -28.24
CA THR A 228 -6.05 2.40 -29.02
C THR A 228 -4.85 2.72 -28.13
N PRO A 229 -3.61 2.75 -28.66
CA PRO A 229 -2.48 3.36 -27.97
C PRO A 229 -2.81 4.79 -27.53
N PHE A 230 -2.21 5.25 -26.44
CA PHE A 230 -2.28 6.67 -26.07
C PHE A 230 -1.68 7.53 -27.21
N PRO A 231 -2.10 8.81 -27.37
CA PRO A 231 -1.56 9.69 -28.40
C PRO A 231 -0.07 10.03 -28.19
N ASP A 232 0.82 9.13 -28.59
CA ASP A 232 2.26 9.32 -28.58
C ASP A 232 2.62 10.50 -29.49
N LYS A 233 2.89 11.65 -28.87
CA LYS A 233 3.58 12.76 -29.53
C LYS A 233 5.02 12.31 -29.81
N LYS A 234 5.22 11.64 -30.94
CA LYS A 234 6.54 11.25 -31.42
C LYS A 234 7.44 12.48 -31.51
N VAL A 235 8.64 12.35 -30.96
CA VAL A 235 9.70 13.35 -30.97
C VAL A 235 10.93 12.69 -31.60
N PRO A 236 11.80 13.44 -32.30
CA PRO A 236 13.04 12.88 -32.83
C PRO A 236 13.93 12.43 -31.66
N ARG A 237 14.58 11.28 -31.81
CA ARG A 237 15.46 10.71 -30.78
C ARG A 237 16.83 10.31 -31.32
N ARG A 238 17.85 10.46 -30.48
CA ARG A 238 19.18 9.86 -30.66
C ARG A 238 19.27 8.68 -29.68
N GLY A 239 18.84 7.50 -30.13
CA GLY A 239 18.59 6.35 -29.25
C GLY A 239 17.34 6.56 -28.39
N LEU A 240 17.49 6.55 -27.06
CA LEU A 240 16.38 6.83 -26.13
C LEU A 240 16.20 8.35 -25.86
N VAL A 241 17.26 9.15 -26.04
CA VAL A 241 17.29 10.57 -25.69
C VAL A 241 16.51 11.38 -26.74
N GLN A 242 15.60 12.25 -26.27
CA GLN A 242 14.91 13.21 -27.14
C GLN A 242 15.89 14.27 -27.64
N VAL A 243 15.75 14.62 -28.92
CA VAL A 243 16.48 15.72 -29.57
C VAL A 243 15.56 16.94 -29.68
N PHE A 244 16.14 18.12 -29.50
CA PHE A 244 15.43 19.42 -29.49
C PHE A 244 15.83 20.26 -30.72
N PRO A 245 15.01 21.25 -31.13
CA PRO A 245 15.24 22.02 -32.36
C PRO A 245 16.63 22.66 -32.51
N ASP A 246 17.32 22.91 -31.39
CA ASP A 246 18.64 23.56 -31.33
C ASP A 246 19.82 22.59 -31.58
N ASP A 247 19.58 21.28 -31.65
CA ASP A 247 20.60 20.28 -31.99
C ASP A 247 20.81 20.23 -33.52
N PRO A 248 22.06 20.27 -34.03
CA PRO A 248 22.32 20.29 -35.47
C PRO A 248 21.82 19.04 -36.23
N ASP A 249 21.60 17.91 -35.55
CA ASP A 249 20.98 16.73 -36.17
C ASP A 249 19.43 16.78 -36.19
N TYR A 250 18.77 17.74 -35.52
CA TYR A 250 17.32 17.72 -35.31
C TYR A 250 16.53 17.53 -36.61
N ALA A 251 16.83 18.33 -37.64
CA ALA A 251 16.15 18.23 -38.93
C ALA A 251 16.40 16.86 -39.59
N ARG A 252 17.64 16.36 -39.55
CA ARG A 252 18.03 15.05 -40.10
C ARG A 252 17.29 13.92 -39.40
N LEU A 253 17.25 13.93 -38.06
CA LEU A 253 16.57 12.92 -37.25
C LEU A 253 15.04 13.00 -37.39
N CYS A 254 14.47 14.19 -37.62
CA CYS A 254 13.06 14.31 -37.99
C CYS A 254 12.75 13.61 -39.32
N LEU A 255 13.57 13.82 -40.36
CA LEU A 255 13.39 13.14 -41.65
C LEU A 255 13.63 11.62 -41.55
N GLU A 256 14.69 11.18 -40.86
CA GLU A 256 15.01 9.75 -40.67
C GLU A 256 13.94 8.98 -39.88
N GLN A 257 13.04 9.68 -39.16
CA GLN A 257 12.05 9.08 -38.25
C GLN A 257 10.59 9.33 -38.68
N GLY A 258 10.35 9.91 -39.86
CA GLY A 258 9.00 10.20 -40.37
C GLY A 258 8.28 11.30 -39.57
N LEU A 259 9.03 12.30 -39.13
CA LEU A 259 8.59 13.45 -38.33
C LEU A 259 8.84 14.78 -39.05
N GLU A 260 8.78 14.78 -40.38
CA GLU A 260 9.03 15.95 -41.25
C GLU A 260 8.09 17.12 -40.92
N HIS A 261 6.90 16.82 -40.40
CA HIS A 261 5.92 17.79 -39.91
C HIS A 261 6.43 18.64 -38.72
N LEU A 262 7.50 18.22 -38.04
CA LEU A 262 8.17 19.00 -36.97
C LEU A 262 9.25 19.95 -37.50
N VAL A 263 9.51 19.94 -38.82
CA VAL A 263 10.46 20.82 -39.53
C VAL A 263 9.70 21.71 -40.52
N ASN A 264 8.84 21.10 -41.33
CA ASN A 264 8.06 21.74 -42.37
C ASN A 264 6.74 22.30 -41.81
N GLY A 265 6.86 23.29 -40.91
CA GLY A 265 5.71 23.88 -40.20
C GLY A 265 4.62 24.36 -41.16
N HIS A 266 3.44 23.75 -41.07
CA HIS A 266 2.31 23.82 -42.00
C HIS A 266 2.57 23.21 -43.39
N LEU A 267 2.21 21.93 -43.58
CA LEU A 267 1.25 21.43 -44.59
C LEU A 267 1.29 19.89 -44.75
N SER A 268 0.35 19.15 -44.13
CA SER A 268 -0.17 17.84 -44.61
C SER A 268 -1.27 17.25 -43.70
N PRO A 269 -2.15 16.37 -44.22
CA PRO A 269 -3.36 15.87 -43.53
C PRO A 269 -3.09 14.76 -42.50
N PRO A 270 -4.07 14.41 -41.63
CA PRO A 270 -3.95 13.31 -40.68
C PRO A 270 -3.71 11.96 -41.39
N LEU A 271 -2.60 11.30 -41.03
CA LEU A 271 -2.25 9.98 -41.55
C LEU A 271 -3.14 8.89 -40.94
N ILE A 272 -3.82 8.14 -41.81
CA ILE A 272 -4.58 6.93 -41.45
C ILE A 272 -3.59 5.80 -41.17
N ASN A 273 -3.83 5.01 -40.12
CA ASN A 273 -3.07 3.78 -39.84
C ASN A 273 -3.21 2.79 -41.00
N GLY A 274 -2.11 2.50 -41.72
CA GLY A 274 -2.13 1.51 -42.79
C GLY A 274 -0.78 1.18 -43.41
N ILE A 275 -0.31 -0.05 -43.14
CA ILE A 275 0.41 -0.92 -44.08
C ILE A 275 1.59 -0.29 -44.86
N HIS A 276 2.82 -0.54 -44.39
CA HIS A 276 3.96 -0.67 -45.29
C HIS A 276 4.83 -1.86 -44.88
N SER A 277 5.14 -2.73 -45.85
CA SER A 277 5.79 -4.03 -45.60
C SER A 277 7.30 -3.92 -45.42
N SER A 278 7.86 -4.76 -44.53
CA SER A 278 9.31 -4.85 -44.30
C SER A 278 10.08 -5.27 -45.56
N PRO A 279 11.10 -4.51 -46.01
CA PRO A 279 11.96 -4.93 -47.12
C PRO A 279 12.82 -6.16 -46.76
N ILE A 280 12.86 -7.14 -47.67
CA ILE A 280 13.71 -8.32 -47.56
C ILE A 280 15.18 -7.93 -47.76
N SER A 281 16.07 -8.34 -46.86
CA SER A 281 17.52 -8.27 -47.06
C SER A 281 17.98 -9.42 -47.96
N GLN A 282 18.46 -9.12 -49.16
CA GLN A 282 19.09 -10.11 -50.04
C GLN A 282 20.45 -10.55 -49.47
N LYS A 283 20.72 -11.86 -49.49
CA LYS A 283 22.05 -12.42 -49.18
C LYS A 283 22.80 -12.77 -50.46
N SER A 284 23.99 -12.21 -50.65
CA SER A 284 24.97 -12.75 -51.59
C SER A 284 25.66 -13.99 -50.98
N MET A 285 25.83 -15.04 -51.76
CA MET A 285 26.58 -16.25 -51.37
C MET A 285 27.89 -16.36 -52.17
N VAL A 286 28.97 -16.76 -51.49
CA VAL A 286 30.04 -17.61 -52.05
C VAL A 286 30.37 -18.66 -50.98
N SER A 287 30.72 -19.87 -51.42
CA SER A 287 30.60 -21.10 -50.63
C SER A 287 31.82 -21.47 -49.77
N GLY A 288 31.55 -22.15 -48.65
CA GLY A 288 32.52 -22.89 -47.85
C GLY A 288 31.79 -23.66 -46.73
N GLY A 289 31.51 -24.95 -46.94
CA GLY A 289 30.78 -25.79 -45.98
C GLY A 289 31.68 -26.82 -45.25
N PRO A 290 31.11 -27.82 -44.54
CA PRO A 290 29.68 -28.16 -44.49
C PRO A 290 29.10 -28.55 -43.09
N LEU A 291 27.79 -28.89 -43.11
CA LEU A 291 27.00 -29.69 -42.14
C LEU A 291 26.45 -29.04 -40.83
N ASN A 292 25.11 -29.05 -40.75
CA ASN A 292 24.18 -29.16 -39.60
C ASN A 292 24.42 -28.28 -38.34
N GLY A 293 23.51 -27.43 -37.85
CA GLY A 293 22.05 -27.35 -38.05
C GLY A 293 21.30 -28.18 -36.99
N THR A 294 20.39 -27.67 -36.16
CA THR A 294 19.60 -26.43 -36.26
C THR A 294 19.22 -25.88 -34.86
N PHE A 295 19.23 -24.55 -34.68
CA PHE A 295 18.53 -23.88 -33.57
C PHE A 295 17.20 -23.30 -34.07
N LYS A 296 16.12 -23.45 -33.28
CA LYS A 296 14.89 -22.65 -33.40
C LYS A 296 14.33 -22.33 -32.01
N ALA A 297 13.69 -21.17 -31.89
CA ALA A 297 13.19 -20.66 -30.61
C ALA A 297 11.95 -21.42 -30.12
N LEU A 298 11.80 -21.49 -28.80
CA LEU A 298 10.63 -22.08 -28.13
C LEU A 298 9.49 -21.06 -28.00
N THR A 299 8.28 -21.49 -28.38
CA THR A 299 7.04 -20.88 -27.90
C THR A 299 6.72 -21.37 -26.48
N PRO A 300 6.09 -20.55 -25.63
CA PRO A 300 5.55 -21.02 -24.35
C PRO A 300 4.28 -21.85 -24.57
N GLY A 301 4.46 -23.14 -24.88
CA GLY A 301 3.39 -24.15 -24.96
C GLY A 301 3.12 -24.84 -23.60
N SER A 302 1.94 -25.44 -23.47
CA SER A 302 1.48 -26.11 -22.25
C SER A 302 1.98 -27.55 -22.09
N THR A 303 1.90 -28.07 -20.84
CA THR A 303 1.72 -29.48 -20.43
C THR A 303 2.90 -30.48 -20.53
N THR A 304 3.50 -30.74 -19.35
CA THR A 304 3.72 -32.05 -18.69
C THR A 304 4.19 -33.31 -19.45
N GLU A 305 5.31 -33.89 -18.99
CA GLU A 305 5.58 -35.31 -18.68
C GLU A 305 6.76 -35.34 -17.66
N SER A 306 6.84 -36.14 -16.58
CA SER A 306 6.90 -37.62 -16.40
C SER A 306 8.25 -38.23 -16.86
N LEU A 307 8.91 -39.20 -16.18
CA LEU A 307 8.79 -39.82 -14.83
C LEU A 307 10.14 -40.54 -14.51
N PRO A 308 10.39 -41.10 -13.30
CA PRO A 308 10.22 -42.57 -13.18
C PRO A 308 9.70 -43.10 -11.82
N VAL A 309 8.63 -43.88 -11.92
CA VAL A 309 8.41 -45.22 -11.34
C VAL A 309 8.71 -45.46 -9.85
N SER A 310 7.64 -45.72 -9.09
CA SER A 310 7.50 -46.98 -8.32
C SER A 310 6.04 -47.42 -8.19
N THR A 311 5.84 -48.74 -8.27
CA THR A 311 4.60 -49.54 -8.25
C THR A 311 3.86 -49.51 -6.89
N ALA A 312 2.59 -49.90 -6.73
CA ALA A 312 1.53 -50.41 -7.64
C ALA A 312 0.12 -50.26 -7.00
N GLY A 313 -0.97 -50.39 -7.78
CA GLY A 313 -2.32 -50.72 -7.24
C GLY A 313 -3.54 -50.25 -8.06
N HIS A 314 -4.26 -51.21 -8.63
CA HIS A 314 -5.69 -51.24 -9.08
C HIS A 314 -6.69 -50.39 -8.25
N ASP A 315 -7.91 -49.98 -8.65
CA ASP A 315 -8.77 -50.04 -9.88
C ASP A 315 -10.04 -49.17 -9.60
N THR A 316 -11.02 -48.85 -10.48
CA THR A 316 -11.26 -48.89 -11.95
C THR A 316 -12.35 -47.85 -12.32
N LEU A 317 -12.54 -47.53 -13.61
CA LEU A 317 -13.50 -46.54 -14.15
C LEU A 317 -15.00 -46.90 -13.95
N THR A 318 -15.90 -45.89 -13.87
CA THR A 318 -16.96 -45.62 -14.88
C THR A 318 -17.90 -44.44 -14.54
N ASN A 319 -18.41 -43.80 -15.62
CA ASN A 319 -19.65 -43.02 -15.81
C ASN A 319 -20.28 -42.17 -14.67
N GLY A 320 -20.62 -40.92 -15.02
CA GLY A 320 -21.45 -40.03 -14.19
C GLY A 320 -22.87 -39.80 -14.75
N ILE A 321 -23.63 -38.95 -14.05
CA ILE A 321 -24.94 -38.42 -14.46
C ILE A 321 -24.94 -36.91 -14.18
N ASN A 322 -25.50 -36.12 -15.10
CA ASN A 322 -25.82 -34.70 -14.89
C ASN A 322 -27.32 -34.53 -15.10
N GLY A 323 -27.99 -33.76 -14.23
CA GLY A 323 -29.45 -33.73 -14.20
C GLY A 323 -30.02 -32.43 -13.64
N ASN A 324 -30.45 -31.54 -14.54
CA ASN A 324 -31.74 -30.86 -14.46
C ASN A 324 -32.04 -30.12 -15.78
N MET A 325 -33.25 -30.30 -16.30
CA MET A 325 -33.84 -29.42 -17.32
C MET A 325 -35.02 -28.69 -16.69
N ASN A 326 -35.07 -27.36 -16.86
CA ASN A 326 -36.26 -26.58 -16.56
C ASN A 326 -37.27 -26.73 -17.71
N GLY A 327 -38.56 -26.75 -17.39
CA GLY A 327 -39.64 -26.80 -18.39
C GLY A 327 -41.00 -26.51 -17.77
N THR A 328 -41.36 -25.23 -17.65
CA THR A 328 -42.69 -24.78 -17.21
C THR A 328 -43.41 -24.06 -18.34
N SER A 329 -44.49 -24.65 -18.83
CA SER A 329 -45.51 -23.99 -19.65
C SER A 329 -46.86 -24.65 -19.40
N HIS A 330 -47.71 -24.02 -18.60
CA HIS A 330 -49.09 -23.68 -18.96
C HIS A 330 -49.74 -22.76 -17.91
#